data_AF-A0AA42HPR1-F1
#
_entry.id   AF-A0AA42HPR1-F1
#
_cell.length_a   1.000
_cell.length_b   1.000
_cell.length_c   1.000
_cell.angle_alpha   90.00
_cell.angle_beta   90.00
_cell.angle_gamma   90.00
#
_symmetry.space_group_name_H-M   'P 1'
#
loop_
_entity.id
_entity.type
_entity.pdbx_description
1 polymer ?
#
loop_
_entity_poly.entity_id
_entity_poly.type
_entity_poly.pdbx_seq_one_letter_code
_entity_poly.pdbx_strand_id
1 'polypeptide(L)'
;MPCRLPLIVLLLALALWLAASYGVRFALMEDGRWVGICADEAARWECGVRSQLGWAIHFGVFGKLALGLSLLAFFVPRQVGWWLAVLAMLVTLPALVLYNAGLAVFAVVLAGLRLVRASAR
;
A
#
# COMPACT_ATOMS: atom_id res chain seq x y z
N MET A 1 4.25 29.85 13.02
CA MET A 1 3.69 28.50 13.19
C MET A 1 3.93 27.72 11.90
N PRO A 2 4.63 26.58 11.90
CA PRO A 2 4.77 25.80 10.67
C PRO A 2 3.38 25.33 10.23
N CYS A 3 3.02 25.62 8.98
CA CYS A 3 1.75 25.22 8.41
C CYS A 3 1.66 23.68 8.47
N ARG A 4 0.77 23.14 9.31
CA ARG A 4 0.55 21.68 9.44
C ARG A 4 -0.32 21.11 8.32
N LEU A 5 -0.85 21.99 7.45
CA LEU A 5 -1.69 21.67 6.31
C LEU A 5 -1.16 20.50 5.44
N PRO A 6 0.11 20.46 5.00
CA PRO A 6 0.58 19.37 4.13
C PRO A 6 0.57 18.01 4.81
N LEU A 7 0.82 17.97 6.13
CA LEU A 7 0.76 16.71 6.90
C LEU A 7 -0.68 16.23 7.05
N ILE A 8 -1.62 17.13 7.31
CA ILE A 8 -3.04 16.79 7.45
C ILE A 8 -3.57 16.23 6.13
N VAL A 9 -3.26 16.89 5.00
CA VAL A 9 -3.64 16.41 3.67
C VAL A 9 -3.06 15.03 3.38
N LEU A 10 -1.78 14.80 3.73
CA LEU A 10 -1.17 13.48 3.60
C LEU A 10 -1.90 12.42 4.42
N LEU A 11 -2.20 12.69 5.69
CA LEU A 11 -2.90 11.74 6.55
C LEU A 11 -4.30 11.40 6.02
N LEU A 12 -5.04 12.40 5.54
CA LEU A 12 -6.35 12.19 4.91
C LEU A 12 -6.23 11.34 3.65
N ALA A 13 -5.23 11.62 2.79
CA ALA A 13 -4.98 10.83 1.59
C ALA A 13 -4.63 9.37 1.94
N LEU A 14 -3.79 9.15 2.96
CA LEU A 14 -3.46 7.80 3.44
C LEU A 14 -4.66 7.06 4.03
N ALA A 15 -5.54 7.76 4.76
CA ALA A 15 -6.77 7.18 5.30
C ALA A 15 -7.74 6.77 4.18
N LEU A 16 -7.94 7.64 3.19
CA LEU A 16 -8.75 7.33 2.00
C LEU A 16 -8.17 6.16 1.21
N TRP A 17 -6.85 6.12 1.07
CA TRP A 17 -6.16 5.03 0.39
C TRP A 17 -6.30 3.69 1.12
N LEU A 18 -6.23 3.72 2.45
CA LEU A 18 -6.50 2.55 3.29
C LEU A 18 -7.94 2.06 3.10
N ALA A 19 -8.91 2.97 3.11
CA ALA A 19 -10.32 2.63 2.86
C ALA A 19 -10.52 2.03 1.45
N ALA A 20 -9.89 2.59 0.43
CA ALA A 20 -9.92 2.05 -0.93
C ALA A 20 -9.30 0.65 -0.98
N SER A 21 -8.19 0.41 -0.27
CA SER A 21 -7.55 -0.91 -0.17
C SER A 21 -8.46 -1.95 0.47
N TYR A 22 -9.22 -1.57 1.51
CA TYR A 22 -10.25 -2.42 2.09
C TYR A 22 -11.42 -2.67 1.14
N GLY A 23 -11.82 -1.67 0.36
CA GLY A 23 -12.78 -1.83 -0.72
C GLY A 23 -12.34 -2.90 -1.72
N VAL A 24 -11.09 -2.84 -2.19
CA VAL A 24 -10.53 -3.86 -3.10
C VAL A 24 -10.55 -5.25 -2.46
N ARG A 25 -10.15 -5.37 -1.19
CA ARG A 25 -10.17 -6.64 -0.49
C ARG A 25 -11.58 -7.22 -0.37
N PHE A 26 -12.51 -6.47 0.20
CA PHE A 26 -13.82 -7.00 0.55
C PHE A 26 -14.80 -7.03 -0.63
N ALA A 27 -14.75 -6.05 -1.52
CA ALA A 27 -15.70 -5.95 -2.64
C ALA A 27 -15.25 -6.68 -3.91
N LEU A 28 -13.94 -6.92 -4.11
CA LEU A 28 -13.42 -7.61 -5.29
C LEU A 28 -12.82 -8.99 -4.97
N MET A 29 -11.98 -9.09 -3.93
CA MET A 29 -11.29 -10.36 -3.64
C MET A 29 -12.18 -11.34 -2.87
N GLU A 30 -12.83 -10.87 -1.80
CA GLU A 30 -13.61 -11.71 -0.86
C GLU A 30 -15.10 -11.85 -1.22
N ASP A 31 -15.69 -10.96 -2.04
CA ASP A 31 -17.10 -11.07 -2.44
C ASP A 31 -17.33 -12.34 -3.27
N GLY A 32 -18.14 -13.26 -2.74
CA GLY A 32 -18.44 -14.57 -3.32
C GLY A 32 -19.13 -14.51 -4.68
N ARG A 33 -19.82 -13.41 -5.00
CA ARG A 33 -20.47 -13.20 -6.30
C ARG A 33 -19.49 -13.30 -7.47
N TRP A 34 -18.24 -12.86 -7.27
CA TRP A 34 -17.22 -12.92 -8.31
C TRP A 34 -16.79 -14.34 -8.67
N VAL A 35 -17.02 -15.34 -7.80
CA VAL A 35 -16.65 -16.73 -8.09
C VAL A 35 -17.51 -17.28 -9.23
N GLY A 36 -18.83 -17.10 -9.18
CA GLY A 36 -19.73 -17.51 -10.25
C GLY A 36 -19.49 -16.72 -11.54
N ILE A 37 -19.42 -15.38 -11.42
CA ILE A 37 -19.18 -14.46 -12.54
C ILE A 37 -17.90 -14.80 -13.31
N CYS A 38 -16.81 -15.15 -12.61
CA CYS A 38 -15.53 -15.47 -13.23
C CYS A 38 -15.41 -16.92 -13.69
N ALA A 39 -16.27 -17.82 -13.21
CA ALA A 39 -16.38 -19.18 -13.75
C ALA A 39 -17.08 -19.18 -15.12
N ASP A 40 -18.15 -18.38 -15.25
CA ASP A 40 -18.94 -18.32 -16.49
C ASP A 40 -18.33 -17.39 -17.56
N GLU A 41 -17.73 -16.27 -17.17
CA GLU A 41 -17.17 -15.28 -18.11
C GLU A 41 -15.75 -14.85 -17.68
N ALA A 42 -14.80 -15.77 -17.79
CA ALA A 42 -13.41 -15.55 -17.40
C ALA A 42 -12.70 -14.40 -18.16
N ALA A 43 -13.19 -14.04 -19.35
CA ALA A 43 -12.62 -12.96 -20.17
C ALA A 43 -12.93 -11.54 -19.65
N ARG A 44 -13.79 -11.41 -18.62
CA ARG A 44 -14.04 -10.12 -17.96
C ARG A 44 -12.77 -9.58 -17.31
N TRP A 45 -12.55 -8.27 -17.45
CA TRP A 45 -11.33 -7.63 -16.98
C TRP A 45 -11.23 -7.67 -15.44
N GLU A 46 -12.35 -7.64 -14.73
CA GLU A 46 -12.42 -7.76 -13.26
C GLU A 46 -11.85 -9.10 -12.78
N CYS A 47 -12.15 -10.18 -13.51
CA CYS A 47 -11.63 -11.52 -13.24
C CYS A 47 -10.12 -11.58 -13.51
N GLY A 48 -9.66 -10.90 -14.57
CA GLY A 48 -8.24 -10.66 -14.82
C GLY A 48 -7.56 -9.96 -13.64
N VAL A 49 -8.10 -8.83 -13.18
CA VAL A 49 -7.55 -8.08 -12.03
C VAL A 49 -7.54 -8.92 -10.76
N ARG A 50 -8.64 -9.62 -10.44
CA ARG A 50 -8.75 -10.49 -9.26
C ARG A 50 -7.71 -11.61 -9.28
N SER A 51 -7.51 -12.26 -10.44
CA SER A 51 -6.52 -13.33 -10.57
C SER A 51 -5.07 -12.81 -10.43
N GLN A 52 -4.75 -11.66 -11.04
CA GLN A 52 -3.44 -11.03 -10.92
C GLN A 52 -3.15 -10.57 -9.50
N LEU A 53 -4.15 -10.00 -8.81
CA LEU A 53 -4.03 -9.68 -7.39
C LEU A 53 -3.79 -10.93 -6.54
N GLY A 54 -4.53 -12.02 -6.81
CA GLY A 54 -4.31 -13.31 -6.15
C GLY A 54 -2.88 -13.81 -6.31
N TRP A 55 -2.32 -13.72 -7.52
CA TRP A 55 -0.92 -14.04 -7.81
C TRP A 55 0.05 -13.13 -7.06
N ALA A 56 -0.16 -11.81 -7.11
CA ALA A 56 0.71 -10.84 -6.43
C ALA A 56 0.72 -11.05 -4.90
N ILE A 57 -0.42 -11.46 -4.32
CA ILE A 57 -0.56 -11.82 -2.91
C ILE A 57 0.21 -13.12 -2.62
N HIS A 58 -0.01 -14.17 -3.42
CA HIS A 58 0.63 -15.48 -3.23
C HIS A 58 2.16 -15.38 -3.23
N PHE A 59 2.74 -14.61 -4.16
CA PHE A 59 4.20 -14.40 -4.22
C PHE A 59 4.71 -13.29 -3.29
N GLY A 60 3.83 -12.70 -2.49
CA GLY A 60 4.17 -11.65 -1.55
C GLY A 60 4.76 -10.40 -2.21
N VAL A 61 4.39 -10.10 -3.45
CA VAL A 61 4.99 -9.01 -4.25
C VAL A 61 4.84 -7.67 -3.54
N PHE A 62 3.64 -7.34 -3.05
CA PHE A 62 3.36 -6.07 -2.38
C PHE A 62 4.23 -5.84 -1.14
N GLY A 63 4.43 -6.87 -0.32
CA GLY A 63 5.23 -6.80 0.91
C GLY A 63 6.72 -6.69 0.64
N LYS A 64 7.23 -7.40 -0.36
CA LYS A 64 8.64 -7.26 -0.80
C LYS A 64 8.90 -5.87 -1.36
N LEU A 65 8.00 -5.35 -2.20
CA LEU A 65 8.09 -3.99 -2.73
C LEU A 65 7.98 -2.93 -1.63
N ALA A 66 7.00 -3.07 -0.73
CA ALA A 66 6.82 -2.18 0.41
C ALA A 66 8.09 -2.11 1.27
N LEU A 67 8.63 -3.27 1.66
CA LEU A 67 9.84 -3.33 2.47
C LEU A 67 11.05 -2.73 1.74
N GLY A 68 11.25 -3.08 0.46
CA GLY A 68 12.34 -2.55 -0.35
C GLY A 68 12.28 -1.02 -0.46
N LEU A 69 11.10 -0.46 -0.73
CA LEU A 69 10.89 0.99 -0.79
C LEU A 69 11.11 1.66 0.57
N SER A 70 10.61 1.07 1.66
CA SER A 70 10.80 1.62 3.00
C SER A 70 12.26 1.62 3.43
N LEU A 71 13.01 0.57 3.11
CA LEU A 71 14.46 0.51 3.35
C LEU A 71 15.18 1.60 2.55
N LEU A 72 14.88 1.71 1.25
CA LEU A 72 15.47 2.74 0.40
C LEU A 72 15.16 4.15 0.92
N ALA A 73 13.90 4.42 1.29
CA ALA A 73 13.48 5.70 1.86
C ALA A 73 14.22 6.03 3.17
N PHE A 74 14.49 5.02 3.99
CA PHE A 74 15.15 5.18 5.28
C PHE A 74 16.62 5.59 5.14
N PHE A 75 17.35 5.01 4.18
CA PHE A 75 18.76 5.31 3.95
C PHE A 75 19.00 6.55 3.08
N VAL A 76 18.06 6.94 2.21
CA VAL A 76 18.23 8.11 1.34
C VAL A 76 18.05 9.41 2.14
N PRO A 77 19.05 10.31 2.18
CA PRO A 77 18.98 11.55 2.92
C PRO A 77 18.09 12.61 2.23
N ARG A 78 17.88 13.74 2.91
CA ARG A 78 17.20 14.94 2.37
C ARG A 78 15.73 14.70 2.00
N GLN A 79 15.17 15.58 1.17
CA GLN A 79 13.78 15.56 0.72
C GLN A 79 13.44 14.33 -0.14
N VAL A 80 14.41 13.75 -0.84
CA VAL A 80 14.19 12.55 -1.68
C VAL A 80 13.73 11.38 -0.83
N GLY A 81 14.37 11.13 0.32
CA GLY A 81 13.94 10.06 1.24
C GLY A 81 12.55 10.30 1.85
N TRP A 82 12.09 11.55 1.93
CA TRP A 82 10.73 11.84 2.38
C TRP A 82 9.70 11.45 1.32
N TRP A 83 9.92 11.82 0.04
CA TRP A 83 9.06 11.39 -1.06
C TRP A 83 9.06 9.88 -1.24
N LEU A 84 10.21 9.23 -1.10
CA LEU A 84 10.30 7.77 -1.10
C LEU A 84 9.51 7.16 0.06
N ALA A 85 9.48 7.80 1.23
CA ALA A 85 8.67 7.32 2.36
C ALA A 85 7.16 7.46 2.10
N VAL A 86 6.73 8.53 1.42
CA VAL A 86 5.33 8.68 0.97
C VAL A 86 4.98 7.55 -0.01
N LEU A 87 5.83 7.31 -1.01
CA LEU A 87 5.62 6.22 -1.97
C LEU A 87 5.61 4.85 -1.29
N ALA A 88 6.53 4.62 -0.35
CA ALA A 88 6.56 3.40 0.44
C ALA A 88 5.25 3.22 1.24
N MET A 89 4.71 4.29 1.81
CA MET A 89 3.43 4.25 2.54
C MET A 89 2.26 3.89 1.62
N LEU A 90 2.22 4.44 0.41
CA LEU A 90 1.21 4.09 -0.60
C LEU A 90 1.25 2.61 -1.00
N VAL A 91 2.41 1.97 -1.02
CA VAL A 91 2.51 0.53 -1.32
C VAL A 91 2.27 -0.34 -0.09
N THR A 92 2.69 0.14 1.08
CA THR A 92 2.62 -0.62 2.32
C THR A 92 1.19 -0.78 2.84
N LEU A 93 0.34 0.24 2.71
CA LEU A 93 -1.05 0.15 3.19
C LEU A 93 -1.86 -0.92 2.43
N PRO A 94 -1.83 -1.00 1.08
CA PRO A 94 -2.40 -2.12 0.34
C PRO A 94 -1.77 -3.46 0.74
N ALA A 95 -0.44 -3.52 0.95
CA ALA A 95 0.23 -4.76 1.36
C ALA A 95 -0.26 -5.28 2.72
N LEU A 96 -0.50 -4.38 3.69
CA LEU A 96 -1.09 -4.69 5.00
C LEU A 96 -2.48 -5.29 4.87
N VAL A 97 -3.30 -4.69 4.00
CA VAL A 97 -4.69 -5.10 3.82
C VAL A 97 -4.80 -6.39 3.01
N LEU A 98 -4.07 -6.50 1.89
CA LEU A 98 -4.12 -7.61 0.94
C LEU A 98 -3.27 -8.83 1.38
N TYR A 99 -3.37 -9.22 2.65
CA TYR A 99 -2.78 -10.47 3.19
C TYR A 99 -1.25 -10.58 3.21
N ASN A 100 -0.51 -9.46 3.16
CA ASN A 100 0.95 -9.48 3.23
C ASN A 100 1.49 -8.77 4.48
N ALA A 101 0.77 -8.92 5.60
CA ALA A 101 1.06 -8.25 6.86
C ALA A 101 2.47 -8.54 7.39
N GLY A 102 3.01 -9.75 7.18
CA GLY A 102 4.33 -10.15 7.70
C GLY A 102 5.44 -9.16 7.37
N LEU A 103 5.64 -8.82 6.09
CA LEU A 103 6.65 -7.83 5.67
C LEU A 103 6.13 -6.39 5.79
N ALA A 104 4.84 -6.18 5.53
CA ALA A 104 4.26 -4.84 5.47
C ALA A 104 4.25 -4.12 6.83
N VAL A 105 4.15 -4.85 7.95
CA VAL A 105 4.24 -4.26 9.29
C VAL A 105 5.62 -3.61 9.53
N PHE A 106 6.71 -4.24 9.08
CA PHE A 106 8.03 -3.61 9.19
C PHE A 106 8.15 -2.41 8.25
N ALA A 107 7.64 -2.55 7.03
CA ALA A 107 7.66 -1.49 6.03
C ALA A 107 6.91 -0.23 6.51
N VAL A 108 5.77 -0.37 7.21
CA VAL A 108 4.94 0.77 7.63
C VAL A 108 5.64 1.55 8.74
N VAL A 109 6.28 0.83 9.66
CA VAL A 109 7.06 1.44 10.74
C VAL A 109 8.24 2.21 10.17
N LEU A 110 9.03 1.60 9.27
CA LEU A 110 10.19 2.26 8.65
C LEU A 110 9.79 3.52 7.85
N ALA A 111 8.74 3.42 7.02
CA ALA A 111 8.24 4.56 6.26
C ALA A 111 7.68 5.65 7.20
N GLY A 112 6.91 5.27 8.23
CA GLY A 112 6.36 6.19 9.22
C GLY A 112 7.44 6.95 9.98
N LEU A 113 8.46 6.24 10.48
CA LEU A 113 9.62 6.83 11.13
C LEU A 113 10.34 7.81 10.21
N ARG A 114 10.47 7.48 8.92
CA ARG A 114 11.11 8.37 7.94
C ARG A 114 10.31 9.65 7.67
N LEU A 115 8.97 9.57 7.65
CA LEU A 115 8.08 10.71 7.44
C LEU A 115 8.09 11.71 8.60
N VAL A 116 8.21 11.21 9.84
CA VAL A 116 8.24 12.05 11.05
C VAL A 116 9.65 12.49 11.45
N ARG A 117 10.70 11.86 10.89
CA ARG A 117 12.09 12.25 11.15
C ARG A 117 12.25 13.74 10.84
N ALA A 118 12.72 14.50 11.83
CA ALA A 118 12.99 15.91 11.65
C ALA A 118 13.80 16.11 10.38
N SER A 119 13.24 16.85 9.43
CA SER A 119 13.98 17.24 8.23
C SER A 119 15.07 18.17 8.71
N ALA A 120 16.27 17.62 8.94
CA ALA A 120 17.49 18.42 9.02
C ALA A 120 17.54 19.17 7.69
N ARG A 121 17.10 20.42 7.73
CA ARG A 121 17.24 21.34 6.61
C ARG A 121 18.71 21.65 6.44
#